data_AF-A0AAN9BK11-F1
#
_entry.id   AF-A0AAN9BK11-F1
#
_cell.length_a   1.000
_cell.length_b   1.000
_cell.length_c   1.000
_cell.angle_alpha   90.00
_cell.angle_beta   90.00
_cell.angle_gamma   90.00
#
_symmetry.space_group_name_H-M   'P 1'
#
loop_
_entity.id
_entity.type
_entity.pdbx_description
1 polymer ?
#
loop_
_entity_poly.entity_id
_entity_poly.type
_entity_poly.pdbx_seq_one_letter_code
_entity_poly.pdbx_strand_id
1 'polypeptide(L)'
;MAARITQVETEADRWRQIVTSLYPDALTRTYCVPPVHFNRVPYVRDVVPGTSLSVHVLQPQASARFLHTALNTNPEGWTVPQHMWAEEPGPHLPPVGMQDSDLRDDFAQNHVMLNLQELGDSRHEAMFILSQLQFGSYLNEPAYAAAAKELPRPKDLPQDRRGDFDFLLIHRQHGILVGELKSVGTTNNAANKIDDADLAQKVKQAVKQLDKSERVVRHLVSDIGPGMTVKKTIFLPYVSSDQLKQVLDNDEQLEQAVCQSLGAANTGEALQLCCCSDQLSQPASYWHVTPAVLSQLSTWWQHRMACTVDTRLTDQLYLDIVARFVGPATTVSVPCYNGVRVEVRTAGQAVAELGRRLALLVLTLQQLGLMNRDPPLVSITGAPGTGDKLTASFPGLIVSCFVCLLFASLSMLDCSLTDVALVSGAGNAKFSSVAFYYNYQGSVF
;
A
#
# COMPACT_ATOMS: atom_id res chain seq x y z
N MET A 1 -16.85 36.34 -6.92
CA MET A 1 -16.04 35.58 -7.89
C MET A 1 -14.55 35.76 -7.62
N ALA A 2 -14.01 36.99 -7.66
CA ALA A 2 -12.60 37.27 -7.32
C ALA A 2 -12.12 36.70 -5.97
N ALA A 3 -12.82 36.96 -4.86
CA ALA A 3 -12.44 36.45 -3.54
C ALA A 3 -12.44 34.91 -3.42
N ARG A 4 -13.21 34.20 -4.26
CA ARG A 4 -13.24 32.73 -4.27
C ARG A 4 -12.05 32.15 -5.04
N ILE A 5 -11.68 32.79 -6.16
CA ILE A 5 -10.50 32.43 -6.96
C ILE A 5 -9.24 32.56 -6.09
N THR A 6 -9.11 33.66 -5.34
CA THR A 6 -7.98 33.89 -4.43
C THR A 6 -7.85 32.81 -3.35
N GLN A 7 -8.96 32.28 -2.83
CA GLN A 7 -8.93 31.24 -1.80
C GLN A 7 -8.42 29.90 -2.34
N VAL A 8 -8.87 29.49 -3.53
CA VAL A 8 -8.44 28.22 -4.16
C VAL A 8 -6.97 28.29 -4.55
N GLU A 9 -6.53 29.42 -5.13
CA GLU A 9 -5.13 29.66 -5.45
C GLU A 9 -4.26 29.61 -4.19
N THR A 10 -4.68 30.27 -3.11
CA THR A 10 -3.95 30.25 -1.83
C THR A 10 -3.83 28.84 -1.26
N GLU A 11 -4.89 28.03 -1.31
CA GLU A 11 -4.84 26.64 -0.84
C GLU A 11 -3.97 25.76 -1.75
N ALA A 12 -4.04 25.93 -3.07
CA ALA A 12 -3.17 25.22 -4.00
C ALA A 12 -1.68 25.51 -3.74
N ASP A 13 -1.33 26.79 -3.53
CA ASP A 13 0.01 27.22 -3.15
C ASP A 13 0.47 26.54 -1.85
N ARG A 14 -0.42 26.51 -0.85
CA ARG A 14 -0.15 25.88 0.44
C ARG A 14 0.04 24.36 0.30
N TRP A 15 -0.78 23.69 -0.49
CA TRP A 15 -0.68 22.24 -0.72
C TRP A 15 0.64 21.90 -1.41
N ARG A 16 1.06 22.70 -2.40
CA ARG A 16 2.38 22.55 -3.03
C ARG A 16 3.52 22.71 -2.04
N GLN A 17 3.49 23.75 -1.19
CA GLN A 17 4.51 23.95 -0.15
C GLN A 17 4.61 22.75 0.79
N ILE A 18 3.47 22.19 1.22
CA ILE A 18 3.43 20.99 2.06
C ILE A 18 4.04 19.79 1.32
N VAL A 19 3.67 19.56 0.06
CA VAL A 19 4.25 18.48 -0.75
C VAL A 19 5.76 18.64 -0.90
N THR A 20 6.26 19.84 -1.24
CA THR A 20 7.71 20.08 -1.36
C THR A 20 8.43 19.90 -0.02
N SER A 21 7.77 20.17 1.11
CA SER A 21 8.33 19.91 2.44
C SER A 21 8.38 18.42 2.79
N LEU A 22 7.36 17.65 2.41
CA LEU A 22 7.28 16.20 2.70
C LEU A 22 8.14 15.38 1.72
N TYR A 23 8.30 15.88 0.50
CA TYR A 23 9.01 15.25 -0.61
C TYR A 23 10.02 16.26 -1.20
N PRO A 24 11.14 16.54 -0.49
CA PRO A 24 12.11 17.55 -0.92
C PRO A 24 12.75 17.25 -2.29
N ASP A 25 12.81 15.98 -2.66
CA ASP A 25 13.35 15.52 -3.94
C ASP A 25 12.25 15.19 -4.97
N ALA A 26 11.03 15.73 -4.82
CA ALA A 26 9.88 15.44 -5.70
C ALA A 26 10.18 15.65 -7.19
N LEU A 27 11.13 16.52 -7.54
CA LEU A 27 11.52 16.84 -8.92
C LEU A 27 12.66 15.97 -9.47
N THR A 28 13.23 15.08 -8.66
CA THR A 28 14.42 14.27 -9.00
C THR A 28 14.33 12.80 -8.62
N ARG A 29 13.39 12.40 -7.75
CA ARG A 29 13.28 11.02 -7.25
C ARG A 29 11.90 10.40 -7.45
N THR A 30 11.89 9.08 -7.35
CA THR A 30 10.67 8.29 -7.33
C THR A 30 10.15 8.14 -5.89
N TYR A 31 8.82 8.24 -5.72
CA TYR A 31 8.13 8.03 -4.46
C TYR A 31 6.93 7.11 -4.64
N CYS A 32 6.78 6.14 -3.74
CA CYS A 32 5.58 5.31 -3.65
C CYS A 32 4.62 5.88 -2.61
N VAL A 33 3.32 5.87 -2.91
CA VAL A 33 2.26 6.31 -2.00
C VAL A 33 1.14 5.26 -1.98
N PRO A 34 0.96 4.51 -0.88
CA PRO A 34 1.71 4.60 0.38
C PRO A 34 3.19 4.17 0.22
N PRO A 35 4.10 4.68 1.06
CA PRO A 35 5.53 4.34 0.99
C PRO A 35 5.84 2.89 1.40
N VAL A 36 4.90 2.23 2.07
CA VAL A 36 4.99 0.83 2.46
C VAL A 36 3.69 0.15 2.10
N HIS A 37 3.79 -0.93 1.32
CA HIS A 37 2.67 -1.81 1.05
C HIS A 37 2.50 -2.81 2.20
N PHE A 38 1.26 -3.00 2.65
CA PHE A 38 0.95 -3.98 3.70
C PHE A 38 0.05 -5.06 3.10
N ASN A 39 0.58 -6.27 3.01
CA ASN A 39 -0.26 -7.41 2.73
C ASN A 39 -1.18 -7.65 3.92
N ARG A 40 -2.48 -7.85 3.64
CA ARG A 40 -3.41 -8.34 4.64
C ARG A 40 -2.94 -9.71 5.12
N VAL A 41 -3.06 -9.94 6.42
CA VAL A 41 -2.74 -11.23 7.05
C VAL A 41 -3.98 -11.68 7.80
N PRO A 42 -4.46 -12.92 7.61
CA PRO A 42 -5.61 -13.42 8.34
C PRO A 42 -5.30 -13.60 9.82
N TYR A 43 -6.27 -13.23 10.65
CA TYR A 43 -6.27 -13.51 12.08
C TYR A 43 -7.54 -14.28 12.45
N VAL A 44 -7.40 -15.25 13.35
CA VAL A 44 -8.51 -15.86 14.06
C VAL A 44 -8.64 -15.22 15.44
N ARG A 45 -9.88 -15.11 15.93
CA ARG A 45 -10.11 -14.69 17.31
C ARG A 45 -10.04 -15.92 18.19
N ASP A 46 -9.19 -15.87 19.21
CA ASP A 46 -9.06 -16.91 20.22
C ASP A 46 -9.41 -16.35 21.60
N VAL A 47 -9.78 -17.22 22.53
CA VAL A 47 -10.09 -16.85 23.91
C VAL A 47 -9.04 -17.47 24.82
N VAL A 48 -8.39 -16.63 25.63
CA VAL A 48 -7.38 -17.11 26.57
C VAL A 48 -8.07 -17.94 27.65
N PRO A 49 -7.71 -19.23 27.82
CA PRO A 49 -8.32 -20.11 28.81
C PRO A 49 -8.32 -19.50 30.22
N GLY A 50 -9.45 -19.60 30.92
CA GLY A 50 -9.60 -19.05 32.28
C GLY A 50 -9.80 -17.52 32.33
N THR A 51 -9.94 -16.84 31.19
CA THR A 51 -10.22 -15.39 31.13
C THR A 51 -11.37 -15.08 30.16
N SER A 52 -11.95 -13.86 30.25
CA SER A 52 -12.89 -13.34 29.25
C SER A 52 -12.19 -12.59 28.10
N LEU A 53 -10.86 -12.71 27.99
CA LEU A 53 -10.06 -11.91 27.08
C LEU A 53 -9.97 -12.58 25.70
N SER A 54 -10.43 -11.88 24.67
CA SER A 54 -10.29 -12.31 23.28
C SER A 54 -9.02 -11.74 22.65
N VAL A 55 -8.23 -12.57 21.99
CA VAL A 55 -6.98 -12.21 21.32
C VAL A 55 -7.05 -12.49 19.83
N HIS A 56 -6.29 -11.74 19.04
CA HIS A 56 -6.13 -12.00 17.61
C HIS A 56 -4.85 -12.82 17.39
N VAL A 57 -5.02 -14.00 16.81
CA VAL A 57 -3.93 -14.96 16.55
C VAL A 57 -3.73 -15.06 15.04
N LEU A 58 -2.49 -14.87 14.60
CA LEU A 58 -2.12 -14.97 13.19
C LEU A 58 -2.40 -16.39 12.68
N GLN A 59 -3.18 -16.53 11.61
CA GLN A 59 -3.49 -17.83 11.06
C GLN A 59 -2.30 -18.32 10.19
N PRO A 60 -1.59 -19.39 10.58
CA PRO A 60 -0.33 -19.78 9.93
C PRO A 60 -0.49 -20.28 8.48
N GLN A 61 -1.72 -20.51 7.99
CA GLN A 61 -1.95 -21.26 6.74
C GLN A 61 -2.32 -20.43 5.50
N ALA A 62 -2.84 -19.18 5.59
CA ALA A 62 -3.30 -18.52 4.35
C ALA A 62 -2.16 -17.83 3.58
N SER A 63 -1.20 -17.21 4.26
CA SER A 63 -0.03 -16.58 3.61
C SER A 63 0.91 -17.62 3.00
N ALA A 64 1.04 -18.78 3.65
CA ALA A 64 1.91 -19.87 3.20
C ALA A 64 1.35 -20.61 1.97
N ARG A 65 0.02 -20.79 1.85
CA ARG A 65 -0.61 -21.46 0.70
C ARG A 65 -0.43 -20.70 -0.61
N PHE A 66 -0.43 -19.37 -0.60
CA PHE A 66 -0.16 -18.58 -1.81
C PHE A 66 1.28 -18.68 -2.30
N LEU A 67 2.24 -18.58 -1.38
CA LEU A 67 3.64 -18.84 -1.72
C LEU A 67 3.79 -20.30 -2.20
N HIS A 68 3.28 -21.29 -1.46
CA HIS A 68 3.43 -22.71 -1.83
C HIS A 68 2.80 -23.09 -3.16
N THR A 69 1.69 -22.46 -3.57
CA THR A 69 0.99 -22.83 -4.81
C THR A 69 1.52 -22.11 -6.05
N ALA A 70 2.13 -20.93 -5.88
CA ALA A 70 2.94 -20.29 -6.93
C ALA A 70 4.30 -20.99 -7.12
N LEU A 71 4.79 -21.69 -6.09
CA LEU A 71 6.09 -22.36 -6.04
C LEU A 71 5.99 -23.83 -6.46
N ASN A 72 5.82 -24.14 -7.74
CA ASN A 72 5.92 -25.53 -8.26
C ASN A 72 7.37 -26.07 -8.21
N THR A 73 8.09 -25.78 -7.13
CA THR A 73 9.42 -26.26 -6.78
C THR A 73 9.31 -26.88 -5.41
N ASN A 74 9.40 -28.20 -5.37
CA ASN A 74 9.68 -28.94 -4.14
C ASN A 74 11.06 -28.46 -3.64
N PRO A 75 11.17 -27.70 -2.53
CA PRO A 75 12.47 -27.43 -1.97
C PRO A 75 12.81 -28.66 -1.15
N GLU A 76 13.60 -29.58 -1.73
CA GLU A 76 14.42 -30.43 -0.88
C GLU A 76 15.22 -29.52 0.05
N GLY A 77 14.85 -29.46 1.33
CA GLY A 77 15.65 -28.79 2.35
C GLY A 77 14.92 -28.11 3.51
N TRP A 78 13.62 -27.79 3.41
CA TRP A 78 12.86 -27.25 4.56
C TRP A 78 11.76 -28.21 4.98
N THR A 79 12.13 -29.26 5.72
CA THR A 79 11.16 -30.02 6.52
C THR A 79 10.69 -29.14 7.67
N VAL A 80 9.60 -28.40 7.46
CA VAL A 80 8.79 -27.93 8.59
C VAL A 80 8.29 -29.20 9.30
N PRO A 81 8.58 -29.42 10.59
CA PRO A 81 8.20 -30.66 11.24
C PRO A 81 6.67 -30.77 11.29
N GLN A 82 6.10 -31.64 10.44
CA GLN A 82 4.66 -31.93 10.39
C GLN A 82 4.11 -32.53 11.70
N HIS A 83 4.98 -32.97 12.61
CA HIS A 83 4.59 -33.66 13.85
C HIS A 83 4.28 -32.74 15.04
N MET A 84 4.32 -31.41 14.88
CA MET A 84 4.01 -30.47 15.98
C MET A 84 2.59 -29.86 15.90
N TRP A 85 1.76 -30.34 14.95
CA TRP A 85 0.48 -29.71 14.61
C TRP A 85 -0.66 -30.73 14.63
N ALA A 86 -0.72 -31.53 15.70
CA ALA A 86 -1.95 -32.22 16.02
C ALA A 86 -3.00 -31.16 16.39
N GLU A 87 -4.12 -31.15 15.67
CA GLU A 87 -5.29 -30.32 15.98
C GLU A 87 -5.79 -30.67 17.39
N GLU A 88 -5.60 -29.77 18.35
CA GLU A 88 -6.36 -29.78 19.60
C GLU A 88 -7.71 -29.09 19.33
N PRO A 89 -8.86 -29.70 19.70
CA PRO A 89 -10.18 -29.17 19.42
C PRO A 89 -10.54 -28.07 20.43
N GLY A 90 -9.95 -26.89 20.29
CA GLY A 90 -10.39 -25.67 20.98
C GLY A 90 -11.54 -25.00 20.23
N PRO A 91 -12.42 -24.22 20.90
CA PRO A 91 -13.51 -23.50 20.27
C PRO A 91 -12.97 -22.27 19.53
N HIS A 92 -12.32 -22.50 18.39
CA HIS A 92 -11.86 -21.42 17.51
C HIS A 92 -13.08 -20.75 16.85
N LEU A 93 -13.22 -19.44 17.06
CA LEU A 93 -14.21 -18.66 16.34
C LEU A 93 -13.82 -18.57 14.85
N PRO A 94 -14.79 -18.48 13.93
CA PRO A 94 -14.49 -18.42 12.50
C PRO A 94 -13.55 -17.25 12.17
N PRO A 95 -12.65 -17.42 11.17
CA PRO A 95 -11.74 -16.37 10.74
C PRO A 95 -12.51 -15.10 10.37
N VAL A 96 -11.95 -13.94 10.71
CA VAL A 96 -12.49 -12.65 10.29
C VAL A 96 -12.48 -12.60 8.76
N GLY A 97 -13.61 -12.21 8.15
CA GLY A 97 -13.99 -12.46 6.75
C GLY A 97 -13.09 -11.89 5.64
N MET A 98 -11.86 -12.38 5.56
CA MET A 98 -10.89 -12.11 4.50
C MET A 98 -10.97 -13.23 3.46
N GLN A 99 -11.11 -12.87 2.18
CA GLN A 99 -11.19 -13.85 1.10
C GLN A 99 -9.80 -14.17 0.55
N ASP A 100 -9.63 -15.36 0.00
CA ASP A 100 -8.38 -15.75 -0.69
C ASP A 100 -8.03 -14.82 -1.86
N SER A 101 -9.03 -14.20 -2.50
CA SER A 101 -8.83 -13.19 -3.54
C SER A 101 -8.14 -11.93 -3.00
N ASP A 102 -8.48 -11.52 -1.78
CA ASP A 102 -7.91 -10.32 -1.14
C ASP A 102 -6.38 -10.46 -0.97
N LEU A 103 -5.94 -11.63 -0.54
CA LEU A 103 -4.52 -11.92 -0.35
C LEU A 103 -3.78 -11.92 -1.69
N ARG A 104 -4.39 -12.49 -2.74
CA ARG A 104 -3.80 -12.53 -4.10
C ARG A 104 -3.65 -11.14 -4.68
N ASP A 105 -4.66 -10.30 -4.52
CA ASP A 105 -4.64 -8.93 -5.02
C ASP A 105 -3.54 -8.11 -4.30
N ASP A 106 -3.38 -8.28 -2.98
CA ASP A 106 -2.30 -7.61 -2.21
C ASP A 106 -0.91 -8.05 -2.69
N PHE A 107 -0.69 -9.36 -2.86
CA PHE A 107 0.59 -9.87 -3.36
C PHE A 107 0.90 -9.37 -4.78
N ALA A 108 -0.09 -9.41 -5.68
CA ALA A 108 0.05 -8.93 -7.05
C ALA A 108 0.38 -7.43 -7.08
N GLN A 109 -0.27 -6.65 -6.22
CA GLN A 109 -0.04 -5.23 -6.14
C GLN A 109 1.33 -4.89 -5.58
N ASN A 110 1.75 -5.55 -4.50
CA ASN A 110 3.09 -5.37 -3.94
C ASN A 110 4.17 -5.76 -4.96
N HIS A 111 3.95 -6.84 -5.70
CA HIS A 111 4.85 -7.32 -6.74
C HIS A 111 5.04 -6.28 -7.85
N VAL A 112 3.96 -5.73 -8.40
CA VAL A 112 4.04 -4.68 -9.42
C VAL A 112 4.65 -3.40 -8.84
N MET A 113 4.25 -2.99 -7.64
CA MET A 113 4.77 -1.80 -6.97
C MET A 113 6.30 -1.82 -6.84
N LEU A 114 6.86 -2.92 -6.34
CA LEU A 114 8.32 -3.04 -6.15
C LEU A 114 9.09 -3.00 -7.47
N ASN A 115 8.56 -3.60 -8.53
CA ASN A 115 9.18 -3.52 -9.86
C ASN A 115 9.14 -2.09 -10.41
N LEU A 116 8.02 -1.39 -10.27
CA LEU A 116 7.90 0.01 -10.70
C LEU A 116 8.78 0.96 -9.88
N GLN A 117 8.92 0.70 -8.58
CA GLN A 117 9.81 1.46 -7.71
C GLN A 117 11.26 1.30 -8.16
N GLU A 118 11.73 0.07 -8.37
CA GLU A 118 13.09 -0.18 -8.83
C GLU A 118 13.34 0.42 -10.23
N LEU A 119 12.34 0.39 -11.12
CA LEU A 119 12.42 1.08 -12.41
C LEU A 119 12.65 2.59 -12.22
N GLY A 120 11.86 3.23 -11.35
CA GLY A 120 12.00 4.66 -11.09
C GLY A 120 13.35 5.02 -10.44
N ASP A 121 13.78 4.23 -9.46
CA ASP A 121 15.03 4.44 -8.72
C ASP A 121 16.25 4.26 -9.62
N SER A 122 16.26 3.23 -10.46
CA SER A 122 17.35 2.95 -11.41
C SER A 122 17.48 3.99 -12.53
N ARG A 123 16.40 4.69 -12.86
CA ARG A 123 16.38 5.75 -13.89
C ARG A 123 16.67 7.13 -13.35
N HIS A 124 16.65 7.31 -12.01
CA HIS A 124 16.75 8.62 -11.36
C HIS A 124 15.74 9.64 -11.91
N GLU A 125 14.53 9.16 -12.21
CA GLU A 125 13.45 9.97 -12.75
C GLU A 125 12.45 10.37 -11.67
N ALA A 126 11.86 11.56 -11.85
CA ALA A 126 10.91 12.14 -10.91
C ALA A 126 9.50 11.59 -11.16
N MET A 127 9.02 10.78 -10.21
CA MET A 127 7.78 10.03 -10.35
C MET A 127 7.09 9.81 -9.01
N PHE A 128 5.77 9.94 -8.99
CA PHE A 128 4.95 9.42 -7.90
C PHE A 128 4.17 8.21 -8.38
N ILE A 129 4.31 7.07 -7.69
CA ILE A 129 3.57 5.84 -7.91
C ILE A 129 2.54 5.72 -6.80
N LEU A 130 1.28 6.01 -7.10
CA LEU A 130 0.18 5.84 -6.17
C LEU A 130 -0.49 4.49 -6.42
N SER A 131 -0.89 3.80 -5.35
CA SER A 131 -1.69 2.58 -5.47
C SER A 131 -2.89 2.55 -4.54
N GLN A 132 -3.95 1.84 -4.96
CA GLN A 132 -5.23 1.72 -4.25
C GLN A 132 -5.84 3.08 -3.84
N LEU A 133 -5.65 4.13 -4.66
CA LEU A 133 -6.24 5.44 -4.34
C LEU A 133 -7.74 5.40 -4.67
N GLN A 134 -8.55 5.36 -3.62
CA GLN A 134 -10.00 5.45 -3.72
C GLN A 134 -10.42 6.83 -4.27
N PHE A 135 -11.34 6.84 -5.24
CA PHE A 135 -11.89 8.08 -5.80
C PHE A 135 -12.53 8.94 -4.70
N GLY A 136 -13.19 8.30 -3.73
CA GLY A 136 -13.80 8.98 -2.60
C GLY A 136 -12.81 9.65 -1.66
N SER A 137 -11.52 9.30 -1.72
CA SER A 137 -10.47 9.91 -0.89
C SER A 137 -9.83 11.15 -1.52
N TYR A 138 -10.04 11.35 -2.83
CA TYR A 138 -9.52 12.51 -3.55
C TYR A 138 -10.20 13.81 -3.08
N LEU A 139 -9.39 14.75 -2.57
CA LEU A 139 -9.83 16.05 -2.06
C LEU A 139 -11.00 15.96 -1.06
N ASN A 140 -10.95 14.96 -0.17
CA ASN A 140 -12.03 14.64 0.76
C ASN A 140 -11.72 15.01 2.22
N GLU A 141 -10.55 15.58 2.50
CA GLU A 141 -10.22 15.99 3.86
C GLU A 141 -11.10 17.15 4.36
N PRO A 142 -11.80 17.00 5.51
CA PRO A 142 -12.76 17.99 5.98
C PRO A 142 -12.19 19.40 6.17
N ALA A 143 -10.91 19.50 6.57
CA ALA A 143 -10.21 20.77 6.76
C ALA A 143 -10.12 21.60 5.46
N TYR A 144 -10.16 20.94 4.30
CA TYR A 144 -10.01 21.56 2.99
C TYR A 144 -11.32 21.58 2.18
N ALA A 145 -12.45 21.21 2.80
CA ALA A 145 -13.72 21.03 2.11
C ALA A 145 -14.24 22.28 1.39
N ALA A 146 -13.88 23.49 1.84
CA ALA A 146 -14.24 24.74 1.18
C ALA A 146 -13.53 24.91 -0.17
N ALA A 147 -12.21 24.75 -0.21
CA ALA A 147 -11.44 24.84 -1.45
C ALA A 147 -11.72 23.67 -2.39
N ALA A 148 -11.80 22.45 -1.84
CA ALA A 148 -12.13 21.24 -2.60
C ALA A 148 -13.52 21.30 -3.25
N LYS A 149 -14.43 22.18 -2.81
CA LYS A 149 -15.74 22.35 -3.46
C LYS A 149 -15.67 23.00 -4.84
N GLU A 150 -14.63 23.79 -5.08
CA GLU A 150 -14.44 24.55 -6.30
C GLU A 150 -13.56 23.80 -7.32
N LEU A 151 -13.02 22.64 -6.95
CA LEU A 151 -12.15 21.80 -7.79
C LEU A 151 -12.94 20.61 -8.38
N PRO A 152 -12.54 20.08 -9.57
CA PRO A 152 -13.15 18.90 -10.15
C PRO A 152 -13.04 17.69 -9.23
N ARG A 153 -14.12 16.93 -9.03
CA ARG A 153 -14.14 15.77 -8.14
C ARG A 153 -14.85 14.58 -8.79
N PRO A 154 -14.55 13.34 -8.35
CA PRO A 154 -15.20 12.16 -8.93
C PRO A 154 -16.72 12.19 -8.84
N LYS A 155 -17.29 12.80 -7.78
CA LYS A 155 -18.74 12.93 -7.63
C LYS A 155 -19.43 13.76 -8.71
N ASP A 156 -18.67 14.56 -9.47
CA ASP A 156 -19.18 15.36 -10.58
C ASP A 156 -19.37 14.50 -11.85
N LEU A 157 -18.89 13.24 -11.84
CA LEU A 157 -19.09 12.24 -12.88
C LEU A 157 -20.21 11.24 -12.50
N PRO A 158 -21.42 11.34 -13.08
CA PRO A 158 -22.58 10.55 -12.63
C PRO A 158 -22.37 9.03 -12.69
N GLN A 159 -21.68 8.54 -13.73
CA GLN A 159 -21.46 7.11 -13.98
C GLN A 159 -20.18 6.57 -13.32
N ASP A 160 -19.17 7.43 -13.12
CA ASP A 160 -17.81 7.02 -12.74
C ASP A 160 -17.38 7.50 -11.33
N ARG A 161 -18.30 8.05 -10.53
CA ARG A 161 -18.02 8.63 -9.19
C ARG A 161 -17.47 7.70 -8.10
N ARG A 162 -17.43 6.39 -8.32
CA ARG A 162 -16.99 5.39 -7.32
C ARG A 162 -15.97 4.46 -7.94
N GLY A 163 -15.02 3.97 -7.14
CA GLY A 163 -13.94 3.11 -7.58
C GLY A 163 -12.62 3.63 -7.04
N ASP A 164 -11.55 3.11 -7.60
CA ASP A 164 -10.18 3.37 -7.22
C ASP A 164 -9.23 3.26 -8.40
N PHE A 165 -8.03 3.78 -8.17
CA PHE A 165 -6.88 3.55 -9.02
C PHE A 165 -6.06 2.41 -8.42
N ASP A 166 -5.98 1.26 -9.09
CA ASP A 166 -5.02 0.21 -8.74
C ASP A 166 -3.60 0.78 -8.77
N PHE A 167 -3.27 1.46 -9.88
CA PHE A 167 -2.05 2.27 -10.02
C PHE A 167 -2.33 3.60 -10.72
N LEU A 168 -1.75 4.67 -10.17
CA LEU A 168 -1.70 6.00 -10.78
C LEU A 168 -0.26 6.51 -10.69
N LEU A 169 0.38 6.68 -11.85
CA LEU A 169 1.74 7.18 -11.95
C LEU A 169 1.73 8.61 -12.48
N ILE A 170 2.35 9.53 -11.74
CA ILE A 170 2.54 10.93 -12.16
C ILE A 170 4.03 11.09 -12.46
N HIS A 171 4.39 11.17 -13.74
CA HIS A 171 5.77 11.27 -14.20
C HIS A 171 6.07 12.66 -14.74
N ARG A 172 7.12 13.31 -14.24
CA ARG A 172 7.47 14.70 -14.63
C ARG A 172 7.67 14.86 -16.14
N GLN A 173 8.32 13.89 -16.79
CA GLN A 173 8.67 13.99 -18.21
C GLN A 173 7.64 13.36 -19.15
N HIS A 174 6.80 12.45 -18.66
CA HIS A 174 6.00 11.57 -19.51
C HIS A 174 4.49 11.69 -19.29
N GLY A 175 4.08 12.51 -18.33
CA GLY A 175 2.68 12.76 -18.00
C GLY A 175 2.13 11.74 -17.01
N ILE A 176 0.84 11.45 -17.12
CA ILE A 176 0.13 10.53 -16.23
C ILE A 176 -0.07 9.17 -16.91
N LEU A 177 0.14 8.09 -16.17
CA LEU A 177 -0.22 6.73 -16.53
C LEU A 177 -1.20 6.17 -15.49
N VAL A 178 -2.35 5.68 -15.93
CA VAL A 178 -3.22 4.83 -15.11
C VAL A 178 -2.98 3.37 -15.44
N GLY A 179 -2.97 2.54 -14.41
CA GLY A 179 -2.77 1.10 -14.54
C GLY A 179 -3.84 0.33 -13.80
N GLU A 180 -4.36 -0.70 -14.45
CA GLU A 180 -5.33 -1.63 -13.87
C GLU A 180 -4.66 -2.99 -13.66
N LEU A 181 -4.79 -3.56 -12.47
CA LEU A 181 -4.17 -4.82 -12.09
C LEU A 181 -5.19 -5.96 -12.17
N LYS A 182 -4.74 -7.12 -12.68
CA LYS A 182 -5.48 -8.38 -12.52
C LYS A 182 -4.52 -9.51 -12.14
N SER A 183 -4.75 -10.11 -10.97
CA SER A 183 -3.95 -11.22 -10.43
C SER A 183 -4.34 -12.60 -11.03
N VAL A 184 -4.73 -12.67 -12.30
CA VAL A 184 -5.20 -13.92 -12.93
C VAL A 184 -4.06 -14.93 -13.01
N GLY A 185 -4.32 -16.20 -12.70
CA GLY A 185 -3.33 -17.29 -12.83
C GLY A 185 -2.79 -17.88 -11.53
N THR A 186 -3.25 -17.41 -10.38
CA THR A 186 -2.85 -17.94 -9.06
C THR A 186 -3.84 -18.95 -8.47
N THR A 187 -4.58 -19.71 -9.28
CA THR A 187 -5.52 -20.71 -8.75
C THR A 187 -4.78 -21.93 -8.19
N ASN A 188 -5.24 -22.40 -7.03
CA ASN A 188 -4.61 -23.38 -6.12
C ASN A 188 -4.31 -24.80 -6.67
N ASN A 189 -4.34 -25.02 -7.98
CA ASN A 189 -4.09 -26.33 -8.58
C ASN A 189 -3.00 -26.21 -9.65
N ALA A 190 -1.79 -26.65 -9.31
CA ALA A 190 -0.62 -26.78 -10.18
C ALA A 190 -0.82 -27.66 -11.44
N ALA A 191 -2.05 -28.10 -11.73
CA ALA A 191 -2.44 -28.93 -12.86
C ALA A 191 -3.41 -28.24 -13.84
N ASN A 192 -3.98 -27.07 -13.51
CA ASN A 192 -4.87 -26.36 -14.41
C ASN A 192 -4.13 -25.19 -15.06
N LYS A 193 -4.01 -25.26 -16.39
CA LYS A 193 -3.77 -24.08 -17.24
C LYS A 193 -4.70 -22.96 -16.77
N ILE A 194 -4.24 -21.71 -16.81
CA ILE A 194 -5.13 -20.55 -16.78
C ILE A 194 -6.27 -20.84 -17.75
N ASP A 195 -7.51 -20.76 -17.27
CA ASP A 195 -8.65 -20.89 -18.15
C ASP A 195 -8.68 -19.64 -19.03
N ASP A 196 -8.44 -19.81 -20.33
CA ASP A 196 -8.47 -18.73 -21.32
C ASP A 196 -9.77 -17.93 -21.21
N ALA A 197 -10.89 -18.57 -20.84
CA ALA A 197 -12.16 -17.88 -20.62
C ALA A 197 -12.16 -16.98 -19.38
N ASP A 198 -11.56 -17.41 -18.27
CA ASP A 198 -11.41 -16.57 -17.07
C ASP A 198 -10.46 -15.40 -17.36
N LEU A 199 -9.33 -15.67 -18.02
CA LEU A 199 -8.40 -14.62 -18.44
C LEU A 199 -9.09 -13.60 -19.37
N ALA A 200 -9.81 -14.05 -20.38
CA ALA A 200 -10.58 -13.18 -21.28
C ALA A 200 -11.57 -12.30 -20.49
N GLN A 201 -12.31 -12.89 -19.56
CA GLN A 201 -13.26 -12.16 -18.72
C GLN A 201 -12.57 -11.11 -17.85
N LYS A 202 -11.41 -11.43 -17.27
CA LYS A 202 -10.64 -10.53 -16.40
C LYS A 202 -10.01 -9.39 -17.16
N VAL A 203 -9.46 -9.65 -18.36
CA VAL A 203 -8.95 -8.60 -19.26
C VAL A 203 -10.10 -7.69 -19.71
N LYS A 204 -11.27 -8.25 -20.04
CA LYS A 204 -12.48 -7.46 -20.37
C LYS A 204 -12.93 -6.56 -19.22
N GLN A 205 -12.83 -7.03 -17.98
CA GLN A 205 -13.08 -6.21 -16.79
C GLN A 205 -12.02 -5.11 -16.65
N ALA A 206 -10.75 -5.46 -16.84
CA ALA A 206 -9.65 -4.52 -16.74
C ALA A 206 -9.81 -3.35 -17.72
N VAL A 207 -10.15 -3.61 -18.98
CA VAL A 207 -10.42 -2.56 -19.99
C VAL A 207 -11.49 -1.58 -19.51
N LYS A 208 -12.62 -2.08 -18.97
CA LYS A 208 -13.71 -1.22 -18.49
C LYS A 208 -13.28 -0.34 -17.31
N GLN A 209 -12.53 -0.91 -16.37
CA GLN A 209 -12.04 -0.19 -15.19
C GLN A 209 -10.96 0.83 -15.58
N LEU A 210 -10.08 0.46 -16.51
CA LEU A 210 -9.00 1.30 -17.01
C LEU A 210 -9.52 2.52 -17.77
N ASP A 211 -10.49 2.34 -18.68
CA ASP A 211 -11.13 3.46 -19.39
C ASP A 211 -11.87 4.40 -18.43
N LYS A 212 -12.45 3.84 -17.37
CA LYS A 212 -13.07 4.63 -16.31
C LYS A 212 -12.04 5.43 -15.53
N SER A 213 -10.95 4.81 -15.10
CA SER A 213 -9.86 5.47 -14.39
C SER A 213 -9.27 6.62 -15.22
N GLU A 214 -9.07 6.41 -16.52
CA GLU A 214 -8.62 7.46 -17.45
C GLU A 214 -9.60 8.64 -17.52
N ARG A 215 -10.90 8.38 -17.71
CA ARG A 215 -11.94 9.44 -17.70
C ARG A 215 -11.95 10.22 -16.38
N VAL A 216 -11.82 9.53 -15.26
CA VAL A 216 -11.77 10.17 -13.94
C VAL A 216 -10.54 11.06 -13.84
N VAL A 217 -9.33 10.55 -14.09
CA VAL A 217 -8.10 11.37 -14.05
C VAL A 217 -8.21 12.60 -14.94
N ARG A 218 -8.65 12.44 -16.19
CA ARG A 218 -8.84 13.56 -17.12
C ARG A 218 -9.77 14.63 -16.58
N HIS A 219 -10.84 14.23 -15.89
CA HIS A 219 -11.73 15.15 -15.21
C HIS A 219 -11.05 15.85 -14.03
N LEU A 220 -10.35 15.11 -13.15
CA LEU A 220 -9.68 15.64 -11.95
C LEU A 220 -8.58 16.67 -12.21
N VAL A 221 -8.01 16.65 -13.42
CA VAL A 221 -6.95 17.57 -13.85
C VAL A 221 -7.43 18.55 -14.93
N SER A 222 -8.72 18.55 -15.28
CA SER A 222 -9.24 19.29 -16.43
C SER A 222 -9.07 20.81 -16.35
N ASP A 223 -9.01 21.36 -15.14
CA ASP A 223 -8.84 22.79 -14.86
C ASP A 223 -7.38 23.25 -14.84
N ILE A 224 -6.40 22.35 -14.64
CA ILE A 224 -4.96 22.67 -14.63
C ILE A 224 -4.19 22.11 -15.84
N GLY A 225 -4.72 21.06 -16.47
CA GLY A 225 -4.15 20.39 -17.63
C GLY A 225 -5.23 19.98 -18.62
N PRO A 226 -5.99 20.93 -19.19
CA PRO A 226 -7.03 20.64 -20.17
C PRO A 226 -6.43 19.92 -21.39
N GLY A 227 -7.01 18.78 -21.76
CA GLY A 227 -6.53 17.98 -22.90
C GLY A 227 -5.27 17.17 -22.62
N MET A 228 -4.77 17.14 -21.37
CA MET A 228 -3.61 16.31 -21.01
C MET A 228 -3.85 14.84 -21.40
N THR A 229 -2.83 14.23 -22.00
CA THR A 229 -2.83 12.82 -22.35
C THR A 229 -2.62 11.99 -21.10
N VAL A 230 -3.57 11.09 -20.84
CA VAL A 230 -3.46 10.06 -19.80
C VAL A 230 -3.20 8.73 -20.51
N LYS A 231 -2.06 8.12 -20.24
CA LYS A 231 -1.70 6.81 -20.78
C LYS A 231 -2.36 5.72 -19.95
N LYS A 232 -2.54 4.54 -20.54
CA LYS A 232 -3.24 3.39 -19.95
C LYS A 232 -2.40 2.13 -20.07
N THR A 233 -2.35 1.31 -19.03
CA THR A 233 -1.73 -0.02 -19.06
C THR A 233 -2.56 -1.04 -18.29
N ILE A 234 -2.43 -2.31 -18.65
CA ILE A 234 -2.93 -3.43 -17.85
C ILE A 234 -1.72 -4.15 -17.26
N PHE A 235 -1.72 -4.35 -15.94
CA PHE A 235 -0.73 -5.15 -15.23
C PHE A 235 -1.27 -6.57 -15.03
N LEU A 236 -0.53 -7.55 -15.55
CA LEU A 236 -0.83 -8.97 -15.47
C LEU A 236 0.40 -9.73 -14.94
N PRO A 237 0.69 -9.64 -13.63
CA PRO A 237 1.95 -10.14 -13.07
C PRO A 237 2.14 -11.65 -13.18
N TYR A 238 1.09 -12.40 -13.49
CA TYR A 238 1.10 -13.87 -13.53
C TYR A 238 0.60 -14.45 -14.86
N VAL A 239 0.52 -13.61 -15.89
CA VAL A 239 0.14 -14.01 -17.26
C VAL A 239 1.24 -13.56 -18.20
N SER A 240 1.73 -14.47 -19.05
CA SER A 240 2.71 -14.10 -20.07
C SER A 240 2.05 -13.41 -21.27
N SER A 241 2.86 -12.70 -22.03
CA SER A 241 2.46 -12.03 -23.27
C SER A 241 1.92 -13.04 -24.30
N ASP A 242 2.48 -14.25 -24.33
CA ASP A 242 2.01 -15.34 -25.20
C ASP A 242 0.61 -15.85 -24.79
N GLN A 243 0.36 -15.97 -23.48
CA GLN A 243 -0.97 -16.36 -22.98
C GLN A 243 -2.01 -15.27 -23.28
N LEU A 244 -1.66 -14.01 -23.06
CA LEU A 244 -2.52 -12.89 -23.43
C LEU A 244 -2.77 -12.88 -24.95
N LYS A 245 -1.73 -13.08 -25.76
CA LYS A 245 -1.85 -13.14 -27.22
C LYS A 245 -2.83 -14.22 -27.66
N GLN A 246 -2.72 -15.42 -27.11
CA GLN A 246 -3.64 -16.53 -27.43
C GLN A 246 -5.10 -16.15 -27.13
N VAL A 247 -5.36 -15.48 -26.01
CA VAL A 247 -6.71 -15.03 -25.66
C VAL A 247 -7.22 -13.97 -26.63
N LEU A 248 -6.38 -12.99 -27.00
CA LEU A 248 -6.77 -11.94 -27.94
C LEU A 248 -6.98 -12.47 -29.36
N ASP A 249 -6.13 -13.40 -29.83
CA ASP A 249 -6.28 -14.03 -31.14
C ASP A 249 -7.60 -14.83 -31.27
N ASN A 250 -8.12 -15.35 -30.14
CA ASN A 250 -9.33 -16.17 -30.09
C ASN A 250 -10.63 -15.36 -29.84
N ASP A 251 -10.53 -14.09 -29.43
CA ASP A 251 -11.69 -13.22 -29.16
C ASP A 251 -11.48 -11.84 -29.82
N GLU A 252 -11.96 -11.71 -31.05
CA GLU A 252 -11.87 -10.48 -31.86
C GLU A 252 -12.50 -9.26 -31.14
N GLN A 253 -13.58 -9.45 -30.37
CA GLN A 253 -14.20 -8.34 -29.66
C GLN A 253 -13.33 -7.86 -28.50
N LEU A 254 -12.66 -8.80 -27.81
CA LEU A 254 -11.73 -8.47 -26.74
C LEU A 254 -10.46 -7.82 -27.30
N GLU A 255 -9.92 -8.33 -28.40
CA GLU A 255 -8.77 -7.74 -29.11
C GLU A 255 -9.06 -6.29 -29.49
N GLN A 256 -10.18 -6.02 -30.16
CA GLN A 256 -10.59 -4.66 -30.52
C GLN A 256 -10.75 -3.76 -29.29
N ALA A 257 -11.34 -4.26 -28.21
CA ALA A 257 -11.53 -3.50 -26.98
C ALA A 257 -10.20 -3.15 -26.29
N VAL A 258 -9.25 -4.09 -26.24
CA VAL A 258 -7.91 -3.86 -25.69
C VAL A 258 -7.12 -2.89 -26.56
N CYS A 259 -7.10 -3.11 -27.87
CA CYS A 259 -6.41 -2.23 -28.83
C CYS A 259 -6.94 -0.79 -28.74
N GLN A 260 -8.27 -0.62 -28.76
CA GLN A 260 -8.91 0.68 -28.62
C GLN A 260 -8.60 1.35 -27.27
N SER A 261 -8.69 0.58 -26.17
CA SER A 261 -8.42 1.12 -24.83
C SER A 261 -6.97 1.58 -24.69
N LEU A 262 -6.00 0.80 -25.17
CA LEU A 262 -4.58 1.11 -25.04
C LEU A 262 -4.03 2.07 -26.11
N GLY A 263 -4.81 2.31 -27.17
CA GLY A 263 -4.42 3.10 -28.34
C GLY A 263 -3.43 2.37 -29.26
N ALA A 264 -3.55 1.04 -29.36
CA ALA A 264 -2.74 0.19 -30.23
C ALA A 264 -3.41 -0.02 -31.59
N ALA A 265 -2.61 -0.13 -32.66
CA ALA A 265 -3.11 -0.39 -34.01
C ALA A 265 -3.37 -1.88 -34.29
N ASN A 266 -2.78 -2.78 -33.49
CA ASN A 266 -2.87 -4.23 -33.65
C ASN A 266 -2.53 -4.95 -32.33
N THR A 267 -2.80 -6.26 -32.27
CA THR A 267 -2.48 -7.13 -31.12
C THR A 267 -1.02 -7.03 -30.68
N GLY A 268 -0.06 -6.98 -31.62
CA GLY A 268 1.37 -6.92 -31.29
C GLY A 268 1.73 -5.66 -30.51
N GLU A 269 1.22 -4.51 -30.95
CA GLU A 269 1.36 -3.24 -30.22
C GLU A 269 0.63 -3.30 -28.88
N ALA A 270 -0.60 -3.84 -28.82
CA ALA A 270 -1.34 -3.96 -27.56
C ALA A 270 -0.56 -4.76 -26.50
N LEU A 271 0.10 -5.86 -26.90
CA LEU A 271 0.94 -6.67 -26.02
C LEU A 271 2.15 -5.88 -25.48
N GLN A 272 2.77 -5.04 -26.30
CA GLN A 272 3.89 -4.18 -25.86
C GLN A 272 3.45 -3.07 -24.89
N LEU A 273 2.17 -2.71 -24.89
CA LEU A 273 1.60 -1.70 -24.02
C LEU A 273 1.07 -2.27 -22.69
N CYS A 274 0.82 -3.57 -22.62
CA CYS A 274 0.55 -4.31 -21.39
C CYS A 274 1.85 -4.67 -20.65
N CYS A 275 1.80 -4.73 -19.32
CA CYS A 275 2.90 -5.22 -18.49
C CYS A 275 2.56 -6.62 -17.99
N CYS A 276 3.08 -7.63 -18.66
CA CYS A 276 2.86 -9.05 -18.38
C CYS A 276 3.96 -9.61 -17.46
N SER A 277 3.86 -10.88 -17.09
CA SER A 277 4.84 -11.55 -16.23
C SER A 277 6.25 -11.57 -16.82
N ASP A 278 6.39 -11.50 -18.15
CA ASP A 278 7.68 -11.52 -18.85
C ASP A 278 8.51 -10.26 -18.61
N GLN A 279 7.91 -9.18 -18.07
CA GLN A 279 8.60 -7.93 -17.76
C GLN A 279 8.83 -7.73 -16.26
N LEU A 280 8.39 -8.67 -15.42
CA LEU A 280 8.42 -8.53 -13.96
C LEU A 280 9.33 -9.59 -13.32
N SER A 281 9.75 -9.32 -12.09
CA SER A 281 10.47 -10.31 -11.29
C SER A 281 9.63 -11.57 -11.08
N GLN A 282 10.28 -12.69 -10.79
CA GLN A 282 9.56 -13.95 -10.56
C GLN A 282 8.69 -13.85 -9.30
N PRO A 283 7.46 -14.40 -9.28
CA PRO A 283 6.57 -14.30 -8.11
C PRO A 283 7.19 -14.83 -6.81
N ALA A 284 8.03 -15.86 -6.91
CA ALA A 284 8.74 -16.48 -5.79
C ALA A 284 9.77 -15.56 -5.12
N SER A 285 10.29 -14.60 -5.87
CA SER A 285 11.35 -13.68 -5.48
C SER A 285 11.01 -12.28 -5.97
N TYR A 286 9.76 -11.87 -5.77
CA TYR A 286 9.23 -10.64 -6.35
C TYR A 286 9.98 -9.39 -5.89
N TRP A 287 10.59 -9.43 -4.70
CA TRP A 287 11.47 -8.41 -4.14
C TRP A 287 12.86 -8.33 -4.79
N HIS A 288 13.22 -9.30 -5.65
CA HIS A 288 14.51 -9.35 -6.30
C HIS A 288 14.38 -8.99 -7.79
N VAL A 289 14.51 -7.69 -8.06
CA VAL A 289 14.47 -7.14 -9.42
C VAL A 289 15.89 -7.14 -10.00
N THR A 290 16.17 -8.08 -10.90
CA THR A 290 17.51 -8.21 -11.51
C THR A 290 17.73 -7.17 -12.62
N PRO A 291 18.98 -6.89 -13.02
CA PRO A 291 19.26 -6.02 -14.18
C PRO A 291 18.58 -6.49 -15.49
N ALA A 292 18.41 -7.81 -15.67
CA ALA A 292 17.72 -8.36 -16.83
C ALA A 292 16.21 -8.03 -16.80
N VAL A 293 15.57 -8.18 -15.63
CA VAL A 293 14.17 -7.77 -15.41
C VAL A 293 14.02 -6.27 -15.62
N LEU A 294 14.93 -5.45 -15.07
CA LEU A 294 14.92 -4.00 -15.28
C LEU A 294 15.04 -3.61 -16.77
N SER A 295 15.81 -4.35 -17.55
CA SER A 295 15.92 -4.14 -19.00
C SER A 295 14.59 -4.40 -19.72
N GLN A 296 13.92 -5.51 -19.40
CA GLN A 296 12.60 -5.85 -19.95
C GLN A 296 11.54 -4.83 -19.53
N LEU A 297 11.51 -4.46 -18.25
CA LEU A 297 10.61 -3.46 -17.70
C LEU A 297 10.86 -2.07 -18.31
N SER A 298 12.13 -1.71 -18.52
CA SER A 298 12.51 -0.46 -19.20
C SER A 298 12.05 -0.45 -20.65
N THR A 299 12.10 -1.60 -21.34
CA THR A 299 11.61 -1.73 -22.72
C THR A 299 10.10 -1.49 -22.77
N TRP A 300 9.33 -2.15 -21.89
CA TRP A 300 7.90 -1.87 -21.74
C TRP A 300 7.62 -0.40 -21.43
N TRP A 301 8.36 0.19 -20.47
CA TRP A 301 8.20 1.59 -20.10
C TRP A 301 8.41 2.52 -21.29
N GLN A 302 9.44 2.27 -22.10
CA GLN A 302 9.71 3.04 -23.32
C GLN A 302 8.56 2.93 -24.32
N HIS A 303 8.04 1.73 -24.59
CA HIS A 303 6.89 1.56 -25.48
C HIS A 303 5.64 2.28 -24.94
N ARG A 304 5.35 2.12 -23.64
CA ARG A 304 4.15 2.69 -23.04
C ARG A 304 4.24 4.21 -22.93
N MET A 305 5.41 4.73 -22.57
CA MET A 305 5.62 6.14 -22.28
C MET A 305 6.19 6.93 -23.46
N ALA A 306 6.49 6.29 -24.59
CA ALA A 306 6.83 6.97 -25.85
C ALA A 306 5.79 8.05 -26.16
N CYS A 307 6.27 9.24 -26.50
CA CYS A 307 5.44 10.35 -26.95
C CYS A 307 5.99 10.88 -28.28
N THR A 308 5.08 11.18 -29.21
CA THR A 308 5.41 11.80 -30.50
C THR A 308 5.43 13.34 -30.43
N VAL A 309 5.00 13.92 -29.31
CA VAL A 309 4.96 15.36 -29.04
C VAL A 309 5.61 15.61 -27.67
N ASP A 310 6.29 16.74 -27.49
CA ASP A 310 6.90 17.11 -26.20
C ASP A 310 5.80 17.39 -25.16
N THR A 311 5.37 16.34 -24.45
CA THR A 311 4.34 16.38 -23.40
C THR A 311 4.97 16.55 -22.01
N ARG A 312 6.20 17.08 -21.93
CA ARG A 312 6.86 17.28 -20.66
C ARG A 312 6.04 18.23 -19.79
N LEU A 313 5.74 17.81 -18.57
CA LEU A 313 5.07 18.68 -17.61
C LEU A 313 6.05 19.75 -17.15
N THR A 314 5.58 20.99 -17.04
CA THR A 314 6.34 22.02 -16.31
C THR A 314 6.44 21.61 -14.84
N ASP A 315 7.50 22.02 -14.15
CA ASP A 315 7.70 21.66 -12.74
C ASP A 315 6.52 22.12 -11.88
N GLN A 316 5.97 23.29 -12.20
CA GLN A 316 4.78 23.84 -11.58
C GLN A 316 3.56 22.93 -11.79
N LEU A 317 3.24 22.57 -13.05
CA LEU A 317 2.10 21.71 -13.35
C LEU A 317 2.24 20.31 -12.74
N TYR A 318 3.46 19.74 -12.78
CA TYR A 318 3.76 18.47 -12.13
C TYR A 318 3.49 18.54 -10.62
N LEU A 319 3.98 19.57 -9.93
CA LEU A 319 3.75 19.76 -8.49
C LEU A 319 2.28 20.07 -8.18
N ASP A 320 1.56 20.78 -9.05
CA ASP A 320 0.12 21.01 -8.93
C ASP A 320 -0.68 19.70 -8.98
N ILE A 321 -0.31 18.80 -9.89
CA ILE A 321 -0.92 17.46 -9.98
C ILE A 321 -0.57 16.66 -8.72
N VAL A 322 0.72 16.58 -8.34
CA VAL A 322 1.15 15.85 -7.14
C VAL A 322 0.45 16.39 -5.88
N ALA A 323 0.32 17.71 -5.73
CA ALA A 323 -0.38 18.33 -4.59
C ALA A 323 -1.86 17.94 -4.50
N ARG A 324 -2.53 17.67 -5.63
CA ARG A 324 -3.92 17.19 -5.61
C ARG A 324 -4.05 15.74 -5.19
N PHE A 325 -3.14 14.89 -5.65
CA PHE A 325 -3.26 13.44 -5.43
C PHE A 325 -2.54 12.94 -4.17
N VAL A 326 -1.47 13.62 -3.77
CA VAL A 326 -0.58 13.23 -2.66
C VAL A 326 -0.58 14.29 -1.54
N GLY A 327 -1.04 15.51 -1.83
CA GLY A 327 -1.04 16.59 -0.87
C GLY A 327 -2.08 16.44 0.26
N PRO A 328 -2.15 17.44 1.14
CA PRO A 328 -2.83 17.33 2.43
C PRO A 328 -4.35 17.15 2.32
N ALA A 329 -4.95 17.46 1.17
CA ALA A 329 -6.39 17.35 0.94
C ALA A 329 -6.85 15.95 0.49
N THR A 330 -5.92 15.09 0.07
CA THR A 330 -6.19 13.72 -0.38
C THR A 330 -5.53 12.73 0.57
N THR A 331 -6.27 11.69 0.96
CA THR A 331 -5.78 10.70 1.92
C THR A 331 -5.62 9.35 1.27
N VAL A 332 -4.38 8.87 1.24
CA VAL A 332 -4.09 7.49 0.83
C VAL A 332 -4.29 6.57 2.04
N SER A 333 -4.93 5.45 1.75
CA SER A 333 -5.42 4.50 2.75
C SER A 333 -4.80 3.15 2.46
N VAL A 334 -4.41 2.44 3.52
CA VAL A 334 -3.87 1.09 3.41
C VAL A 334 -4.87 0.13 4.05
N PRO A 335 -5.48 -0.79 3.27
CA PRO A 335 -6.32 -1.84 3.83
C PRO A 335 -5.54 -2.68 4.85
N CYS A 336 -6.14 -2.92 6.00
CA CYS A 336 -5.59 -3.80 7.03
C CYS A 336 -6.69 -4.68 7.63
N TYR A 337 -6.29 -5.72 8.36
CA TYR A 337 -7.20 -6.72 8.94
C TYR A 337 -8.22 -6.12 9.94
N ASN A 338 -7.85 -5.02 10.61
CA ASN A 338 -8.62 -4.33 11.65
C ASN A 338 -9.24 -3.00 11.17
N GLY A 339 -9.40 -2.84 9.86
CA GLY A 339 -9.88 -1.61 9.22
C GLY A 339 -8.78 -0.93 8.41
N VAL A 340 -9.15 0.17 7.75
CA VAL A 340 -8.23 0.94 6.91
C VAL A 340 -7.27 1.74 7.79
N ARG A 341 -5.97 1.61 7.53
CA ARG A 341 -4.96 2.52 8.09
C ARG A 341 -4.90 3.76 7.23
N VAL A 342 -4.91 4.90 7.90
CA VAL A 342 -4.76 6.21 7.26
C VAL A 342 -3.39 6.77 7.55
N GLU A 343 -2.86 7.54 6.60
CA GLU A 343 -1.66 8.33 6.82
C GLU A 343 -1.82 9.26 8.04
N VAL A 344 -0.81 9.29 8.91
CA VAL A 344 -0.81 10.12 10.12
C VAL A 344 -0.10 11.44 9.79
N ARG A 345 -0.86 12.55 9.76
CA ARG A 345 -0.36 13.88 9.36
C ARG A 345 -0.28 14.88 10.50
N THR A 346 -0.88 14.57 11.64
CA THR A 346 -0.92 15.45 12.82
C THR A 346 -0.60 14.67 14.10
N ALA A 347 -0.10 15.36 15.13
CA ALA A 347 0.13 14.77 16.44
C ALA A 347 -1.15 14.17 17.05
N GLY A 348 -2.30 14.84 16.87
CA GLY A 348 -3.60 14.32 17.32
C GLY A 348 -3.98 13.00 16.63
N GLN A 349 -3.76 12.89 15.31
CA GLN A 349 -3.94 11.63 14.58
C GLN A 349 -2.96 10.55 15.07
N ALA A 350 -1.71 10.92 15.37
CA ALA A 350 -0.71 9.99 15.88
C ALA A 350 -1.13 9.40 17.22
N VAL A 351 -1.59 10.25 18.16
CA VAL A 351 -2.09 9.82 19.47
C VAL A 351 -3.33 8.93 19.32
N ALA A 352 -4.29 9.32 18.47
CA ALA A 352 -5.50 8.53 18.25
C ALA A 352 -5.19 7.15 17.64
N GLU A 353 -4.31 7.11 16.63
CA GLU A 353 -3.91 5.87 15.97
C GLU A 353 -3.07 4.98 16.89
N LEU A 354 -2.15 5.55 17.68
CA LEU A 354 -1.42 4.84 18.72
C LEU A 354 -2.38 4.24 19.76
N GLY A 355 -3.35 5.03 20.24
CA GLY A 355 -4.37 4.58 21.18
C GLY A 355 -5.18 3.41 20.65
N ARG A 356 -5.62 3.45 19.38
CA ARG A 356 -6.30 2.30 18.73
C ARG A 356 -5.42 1.08 18.66
N ARG A 357 -4.12 1.23 18.34
CA ARG A 357 -3.19 0.11 18.23
C ARG A 357 -2.91 -0.54 19.57
N LEU A 358 -2.71 0.26 20.61
CA LEU A 358 -2.51 -0.25 21.98
C LEU A 358 -3.77 -0.93 22.53
N ALA A 359 -4.96 -0.56 22.05
CA ALA A 359 -6.20 -1.23 22.40
C ALA A 359 -6.35 -2.63 21.75
N LEU A 360 -5.52 -2.98 20.76
CA LEU A 360 -5.55 -4.27 20.09
C LEU A 360 -4.45 -5.18 20.64
N LEU A 361 -4.84 -6.17 21.44
CA LEU A 361 -3.90 -7.20 21.91
C LEU A 361 -3.69 -8.25 20.80
N VAL A 362 -2.57 -8.12 20.08
CA VAL A 362 -2.12 -9.07 19.06
C VAL A 362 -1.02 -9.93 19.66
N LEU A 363 -1.24 -11.25 19.70
CA LEU A 363 -0.25 -12.20 20.20
C LEU A 363 0.28 -13.05 19.04
N THR A 364 1.59 -13.31 19.05
CA THR A 364 2.16 -14.36 18.21
C THR A 364 1.72 -15.74 18.73
N LEU A 365 1.74 -16.75 17.87
CA LEU A 365 1.47 -18.14 18.28
C LEU A 365 2.41 -18.60 19.40
N GLN A 366 3.65 -18.10 19.40
CA GLN A 366 4.62 -18.38 20.45
C GLN A 366 4.22 -17.71 21.78
N GLN A 367 3.75 -16.45 21.76
CA GLN A 367 3.25 -15.76 22.94
C GLN A 367 1.98 -16.41 23.50
N LEU A 368 1.06 -16.84 22.62
CA LEU A 368 -0.12 -17.60 23.02
C LEU A 368 0.26 -18.95 23.64
N GLY A 369 1.22 -19.66 23.03
CA GLY A 369 1.75 -20.90 23.56
C GLY A 369 2.44 -20.73 24.92
N LEU A 370 3.08 -19.59 25.17
CA LEU A 370 3.63 -19.25 26.50
C LEU A 370 2.54 -18.99 27.52
N MET A 371 1.42 -18.39 27.12
CA MET A 371 0.26 -18.15 28.01
C MET A 371 -0.49 -19.43 28.37
N ASN A 372 -0.52 -20.42 27.47
CA ASN A 372 -1.21 -21.69 27.67
C ASN A 372 -0.35 -22.77 28.35
N ARG A 373 0.89 -22.45 28.76
CA ARG A 373 1.78 -23.38 29.47
C ARG A 373 1.56 -23.31 30.97
N ASP A 374 1.54 -24.49 31.61
CA ASP A 374 1.61 -24.60 33.08
C ASP A 374 3.07 -24.71 33.54
N PRO A 375 3.52 -23.94 34.56
CA PRO A 375 2.79 -22.87 35.24
C PRO A 375 2.75 -21.57 34.42
N PRO A 376 1.69 -20.74 34.54
CA PRO A 376 1.40 -19.59 33.66
C PRO A 376 2.30 -18.35 33.88
N LEU A 377 3.47 -18.52 34.51
CA LEU A 377 4.36 -17.40 34.87
C LEU A 377 5.54 -17.33 33.91
N VAL A 378 5.41 -16.53 32.85
CA VAL A 378 6.54 -16.14 32.01
C VAL A 378 6.83 -14.66 32.25
N SER A 379 8.01 -14.38 32.81
CA SER A 379 8.53 -13.02 32.94
C SER A 379 9.18 -12.62 31.62
N ILE A 380 8.65 -11.60 30.94
CA ILE A 380 9.30 -11.00 29.78
C ILE A 380 10.26 -9.93 30.30
N THR A 381 11.56 -10.14 30.11
CA THR A 381 12.59 -9.15 30.41
C THR A 381 13.36 -8.80 29.15
N GLY A 382 13.45 -7.51 28.84
CA GLY A 382 14.26 -6.97 27.74
C GLY A 382 15.23 -5.89 28.23
N ALA A 383 16.20 -5.55 27.38
CA ALA A 383 17.20 -4.52 27.68
C ALA A 383 16.54 -3.14 27.87
N PRO A 384 17.12 -2.23 28.68
CA PRO A 384 16.53 -0.92 28.92
C PRO A 384 16.32 -0.16 27.60
N GLY A 385 15.08 0.28 27.35
CA GLY A 385 14.71 1.05 26.13
C GLY A 385 13.91 0.28 25.07
N THR A 386 13.69 -1.03 25.21
CA THR A 386 12.88 -1.83 24.25
C THR A 386 11.38 -1.86 24.53
N GLY A 387 10.93 -1.21 25.62
CA GLY A 387 9.52 -1.27 26.07
C GLY A 387 9.19 -2.47 26.98
N ASP A 388 10.16 -3.34 27.29
CA ASP A 388 9.92 -4.61 27.99
C ASP A 388 9.98 -4.53 29.53
N LYS A 389 9.36 -3.52 30.14
CA LYS A 389 9.09 -3.57 31.59
C LYS A 389 7.61 -3.68 31.86
N LEU A 390 7.08 -4.88 31.61
CA LEU A 390 5.79 -5.34 32.10
C LEU A 390 6.02 -6.41 33.18
N THR A 391 5.92 -6.02 34.45
CA THR A 391 5.65 -6.98 35.52
C THR A 391 4.15 -7.17 35.56
N ALA A 392 3.63 -8.10 34.77
CA ALA A 392 2.21 -8.44 34.75
C ALA A 392 1.95 -9.61 35.71
N SER A 393 1.65 -9.30 36.98
CA SER A 393 0.85 -10.21 37.81
C SER A 393 -0.62 -9.91 37.50
N PHE A 394 -1.31 -10.82 36.82
CA PHE A 394 -2.73 -10.68 36.46
C PHE A 394 -3.61 -10.92 37.70
N PRO A 395 -4.05 -9.83 38.35
CA PRO A 395 -5.44 -9.41 38.22
C PRO A 395 -5.58 -7.88 38.10
N GLY A 396 -6.25 -7.41 37.04
CA GLY A 396 -6.60 -5.99 36.85
C GLY A 396 -5.64 -5.24 35.93
N LEU A 397 -5.82 -5.40 34.62
CA LEU A 397 -5.00 -4.74 33.60
C LEU A 397 -5.76 -3.55 33.00
N ILE A 398 -5.57 -2.35 33.56
CA ILE A 398 -5.65 -1.01 32.94
C ILE A 398 -4.85 -0.12 33.92
N VAL A 399 -3.77 0.53 33.47
CA VAL A 399 -3.20 1.83 33.98
C VAL A 399 -1.71 1.99 33.64
N SER A 400 -0.87 0.95 33.56
CA SER A 400 0.59 1.18 33.49
C SER A 400 1.19 1.48 32.10
N CYS A 401 0.52 1.10 30.99
CA CYS A 401 1.01 1.41 29.63
C CYS A 401 0.91 2.89 29.24
N PHE A 402 0.18 3.71 30.01
CA PHE A 402 -0.15 5.09 29.65
C PHE A 402 1.02 6.08 29.78
N VAL A 403 2.01 5.81 30.64
CA VAL A 403 3.03 6.82 30.98
C VAL A 403 4.31 6.68 30.15
N CYS A 404 4.80 5.46 29.89
CA CYS A 404 6.10 5.29 29.23
C CYS A 404 6.09 5.56 27.71
N LEU A 405 5.00 5.26 27.01
CA LEU A 405 4.89 5.47 25.55
C LEU A 405 4.54 6.91 25.17
N LEU A 406 3.85 7.64 26.05
CA LEU A 406 3.63 9.08 25.87
C LEU A 406 4.95 9.86 25.91
N PHE A 407 5.85 9.48 26.82
CA PHE A 407 7.19 10.09 26.94
C PHE A 407 8.08 9.83 25.70
N ALA A 408 8.02 8.63 25.12
CA ALA A 408 8.76 8.30 23.90
C ALA A 408 8.21 9.01 22.65
N SER A 409 6.90 9.23 22.59
CA SER A 409 6.26 9.92 21.46
C SER A 409 6.47 11.44 21.49
N LEU A 410 6.53 12.05 22.69
CA LEU A 410 6.75 13.49 22.86
C LEU A 410 8.23 13.89 22.66
N SER A 411 9.17 12.98 22.91
CA SER A 411 10.61 13.21 22.70
C SER A 411 11.07 13.10 21.24
N MET A 412 10.25 12.50 20.35
CA MET A 412 10.52 12.48 18.90
C MET A 412 10.00 13.73 18.15
N LEU A 413 9.34 14.67 18.83
CA LEU A 413 8.64 15.81 18.20
C LEU A 413 9.11 17.20 18.67
N ASP A 414 10.21 17.33 19.42
CA ASP A 414 10.75 18.62 19.91
C ASP A 414 9.70 19.54 20.60
N CYS A 415 8.72 18.94 21.27
CA CYS A 415 7.74 19.71 22.06
C CYS A 415 8.31 19.99 23.46
N SER A 416 8.57 21.26 23.78
CA SER A 416 8.95 21.67 25.13
C SER A 416 7.79 21.45 26.11
N LEU A 417 7.95 20.51 27.03
CA LEU A 417 7.07 20.26 28.18
C LEU A 417 7.32 21.31 29.27
N THR A 418 6.55 22.39 29.24
CA THR A 418 6.25 23.17 30.45
C THR A 418 4.75 23.04 30.69
N ASP A 419 4.39 22.50 31.85
CA ASP A 419 3.03 22.40 32.41
C ASP A 419 2.24 21.12 32.09
N VAL A 420 2.75 19.98 32.54
CA VAL A 420 1.91 18.88 33.03
C VAL A 420 2.40 18.48 34.42
N ALA A 421 1.78 19.05 35.46
CA ALA A 421 2.01 18.66 36.84
C ALA A 421 1.11 17.47 37.21
N LEU A 422 1.70 16.29 37.38
CA LEU A 422 1.10 15.18 38.13
C LEU A 422 1.81 15.11 39.48
N VAL A 423 1.09 15.48 40.54
CA VAL A 423 1.51 15.32 41.93
C VAL A 423 1.63 13.83 42.22
N SER A 424 2.86 13.33 42.44
CA SER A 424 3.09 12.03 43.06
C SER A 424 3.58 12.21 44.49
N GLY A 425 2.87 11.60 45.42
CA GLY A 425 3.30 11.48 46.80
C GLY A 425 4.40 10.43 46.94
N ALA A 426 5.49 10.86 47.57
CA ALA A 426 6.49 10.10 48.32
C ALA A 426 7.29 8.99 47.60
N GLY A 427 8.61 9.22 47.53
CA GLY A 427 9.60 8.14 47.45
C GLY A 427 10.86 8.50 46.67
N ASN A 428 11.89 8.96 47.38
CA ASN A 428 13.21 9.33 46.85
C ASN A 428 13.83 8.29 45.89
N ALA A 429 14.10 8.70 44.65
CA ALA A 429 15.20 8.17 43.86
C ALA A 429 15.73 9.25 42.91
N LYS A 430 17.03 9.57 43.03
CA LYS A 430 17.75 10.52 42.19
C LYS A 430 17.79 10.03 40.74
N PHE A 431 17.37 10.85 39.79
CA PHE A 431 17.67 10.65 38.36
C PHE A 431 18.91 11.48 38.00
N SER A 432 19.99 10.79 37.64
CA SER A 432 21.14 11.36 36.95
C SER A 432 20.80 11.52 35.47
N SER A 433 21.10 12.70 34.94
CA SER A 433 21.05 13.08 33.53
C SER A 433 21.87 12.14 32.65
N VAL A 434 21.32 11.69 31.52
CA VAL A 434 22.07 11.07 30.42
C VAL A 434 21.67 11.75 29.12
N ALA A 435 22.67 12.39 28.49
CA ALA A 435 22.59 12.94 27.14
C ALA A 435 22.76 11.79 26.12
N PHE A 436 21.97 11.79 25.06
CA PHE A 436 22.19 10.92 23.90
C PHE A 436 22.88 11.71 22.79
N TYR A 437 24.11 11.32 22.49
CA TYR A 437 24.80 11.67 21.24
C TYR A 437 24.18 10.84 20.10
N TYR A 438 23.64 11.50 19.08
CA TYR A 438 23.35 10.87 17.80
C TYR A 438 24.63 10.87 16.96
N ASN A 439 25.09 9.68 16.55
CA ASN A 439 26.06 9.56 15.47
C ASN A 439 25.42 8.78 14.33
N TYR A 440 25.11 9.51 13.26
CA TYR A 440 24.57 9.00 12.02
C TYR A 440 25.77 8.60 11.13
N GLN A 441 26.00 7.32 10.93
CA GLN A 441 26.81 6.85 9.81
C GLN A 441 26.07 5.71 9.13
N GLY A 442 25.59 6.00 7.92
CA GLY A 442 25.15 4.98 6.99
C GLY A 442 26.32 4.15 6.51
N SER A 443 26.05 2.91 6.14
CA SER A 443 26.77 2.11 5.15
C SER A 443 25.97 0.84 4.87
N VAL A 444 25.54 0.72 3.62
CA VAL A 444 25.54 -0.46 2.75
C VAL A 444 25.99 -1.77 3.40
N PHE A 445 25.15 -2.81 3.36
CA PHE A 445 25.41 -4.08 2.66
C PHE A 445 24.10 -4.81 2.35
#